data_AF-G0PKX7-F1
#
_entry.id   AF-G0PKX7-F1
#
_cell.length_a   1.000
_cell.length_b   1.000
_cell.length_c   1.000
_cell.angle_alpha   90.00
_cell.angle_beta   90.00
_cell.angle_gamma   90.00
#
_symmetry.space_group_name_H-M   'P 1'
#
loop_
_entity.id
_entity.type
_entity.pdbx_description
1 polymer ?
#
loop_
_entity_poly.entity_id
_entity_poly.type
_entity_poly.pdbx_seq_one_letter_code
_entity_poly.pdbx_strand_id
1 'polypeptide(L)'
;MTYHQNVHFFLLILLFSSSESIHTLAPKKAPTERLIPIGSTTALECEPYTSANATWYRDKQVIAVVEGHKNAILNERTPRGEEERIPDIGFLVIYDVQKEDEGIYYCKRANDSKWGEVFDLKVAYVDEVSDDEKIYVEPVIPILGRPLRLQCPFPKAYPPPKITWTVVRR
;
A
#
# COMPACT_ATOMS: atom_id res chain seq x y z
N MET A 1 -68.54 43.43 -26.44
CA MET A 1 -67.49 44.21 -25.75
C MET A 1 -66.69 43.24 -24.89
N THR A 2 -65.41 43.16 -25.19
CA THR A 2 -64.52 42.00 -24.97
C THR A 2 -64.11 41.82 -23.52
N TYR A 3 -64.34 40.59 -23.02
CA TYR A 3 -63.77 40.01 -21.81
C TYR A 3 -62.42 39.39 -22.17
N HIS A 4 -61.34 39.79 -21.51
CA HIS A 4 -60.08 39.04 -21.54
C HIS A 4 -59.37 39.13 -20.19
N GLN A 5 -59.48 38.03 -19.44
CA GLN A 5 -58.58 37.66 -18.36
C GLN A 5 -57.19 37.39 -18.94
N ASN A 6 -56.13 37.81 -18.26
CA ASN A 6 -54.78 37.22 -18.36
C ASN A 6 -53.95 37.68 -17.13
N VAL A 7 -53.96 36.89 -16.05
CA VAL A 7 -52.95 35.88 -15.66
C VAL A 7 -51.77 36.51 -14.91
N HIS A 8 -51.77 36.30 -13.59
CA HIS A 8 -50.72 36.64 -12.63
C HIS A 8 -49.38 36.01 -13.04
N PHE A 9 -48.35 36.83 -13.27
CA PHE A 9 -46.97 36.37 -13.49
C PHE A 9 -46.27 36.17 -12.15
N PHE A 10 -46.49 35.02 -11.50
CA PHE A 10 -45.64 34.58 -10.39
C PHE A 10 -44.31 34.08 -10.98
N LEU A 11 -43.29 34.93 -10.90
CA LEU A 11 -41.93 34.60 -11.31
C LEU A 11 -41.27 33.78 -10.17
N LEU A 12 -41.55 32.47 -10.14
CA LEU A 12 -40.82 31.51 -9.33
C LEU A 12 -39.42 31.33 -9.94
N ILE A 13 -38.47 32.15 -9.48
CA ILE A 13 -37.04 31.91 -9.73
C ILE A 13 -36.68 30.66 -8.92
N LEU A 14 -36.70 29.51 -9.58
CA LEU A 14 -35.97 28.33 -9.12
C LEU A 14 -34.48 28.70 -9.18
N LEU A 15 -33.93 29.15 -8.07
CA LEU A 15 -32.50 29.04 -7.83
C LEU A 15 -32.22 27.54 -7.80
N PHE A 16 -31.87 26.97 -8.95
CA PHE A 16 -31.22 25.68 -9.02
C PHE A 16 -29.96 25.81 -8.16
N SER A 17 -30.02 25.29 -6.93
CA SER A 17 -28.80 24.97 -6.21
C SER A 17 -28.17 23.83 -7.00
N SER A 18 -27.27 24.16 -7.93
CA SER A 18 -26.27 23.18 -8.36
C SER A 18 -25.34 22.97 -7.18
N SER A 19 -25.81 22.22 -6.18
CA SER A 19 -24.95 21.44 -5.32
C SER A 19 -24.33 20.38 -6.22
N GLU A 20 -23.33 20.77 -7.00
CA GLU A 20 -22.36 19.82 -7.50
C GLU A 20 -21.66 19.28 -6.26
N SER A 21 -22.13 18.12 -5.81
CA SER A 21 -21.43 17.33 -4.81
C SER A 21 -20.09 16.93 -5.42
N ILE A 22 -19.08 17.79 -5.29
CA ILE A 22 -17.67 17.43 -5.51
C ILE A 22 -17.26 16.54 -4.33
N HIS A 23 -17.89 15.37 -4.24
CA HIS A 23 -17.27 14.27 -3.54
C HIS A 23 -16.13 13.84 -4.45
N THR A 24 -14.91 14.13 -4.02
CA THR A 24 -13.67 13.50 -4.48
C THR A 24 -13.85 11.99 -4.44
N LEU A 25 -14.39 11.41 -5.52
CA LEU A 25 -14.54 9.98 -5.69
C LEU A 25 -13.13 9.37 -5.68
N ALA A 26 -12.95 8.33 -4.87
CA ALA A 26 -11.71 7.57 -4.75
C ALA A 26 -11.19 7.09 -6.12
N PRO A 27 -9.92 6.67 -6.22
CA PRO A 27 -9.36 6.16 -7.47
C PRO A 27 -10.24 5.03 -8.05
N LYS A 28 -10.57 5.12 -9.34
CA LYS A 28 -11.33 4.07 -10.06
C LYS A 28 -10.42 2.94 -10.60
N LYS A 29 -9.09 3.08 -10.51
CA LYS A 29 -8.11 2.09 -10.98
C LYS A 29 -8.07 0.94 -9.95
N ALA A 30 -8.02 -0.30 -10.44
CA ALA A 30 -7.83 -1.45 -9.57
C ALA A 30 -6.46 -1.37 -8.87
N PRO A 31 -6.35 -1.77 -7.59
CA PRO A 31 -5.05 -1.83 -6.91
C PRO A 31 -4.10 -2.81 -7.59
N THR A 32 -2.88 -2.37 -7.86
CA THR A 32 -1.76 -3.22 -8.27
C THR A 32 -1.03 -3.70 -7.01
N GLU A 33 -0.90 -5.01 -6.81
CA GLU A 33 -0.15 -5.55 -5.68
C GLU A 33 1.35 -5.23 -5.82
N ARG A 34 1.96 -4.75 -4.74
CA ARG A 34 3.39 -4.47 -4.62
C ARG A 34 3.94 -5.17 -3.39
N LEU A 35 4.72 -6.22 -3.61
CA LEU A 35 5.36 -6.98 -2.55
C LEU A 35 6.77 -6.41 -2.26
N ILE A 36 6.98 -5.89 -1.06
CA ILE A 36 8.21 -5.19 -0.66
C ILE A 36 8.86 -5.90 0.53
N PRO A 37 10.15 -6.26 0.49
CA PRO A 37 10.83 -6.88 1.63
C PRO A 37 10.88 -5.99 2.88
N ILE A 38 10.72 -6.61 4.05
CA ILE A 38 10.90 -5.92 5.33
C ILE A 38 12.33 -5.36 5.43
N GLY A 39 12.44 -4.09 5.81
CA GLY A 39 13.69 -3.36 5.94
C GLY A 39 14.31 -2.84 4.67
N SER A 40 13.69 -3.08 3.51
CA SER A 40 14.12 -2.43 2.28
C SER A 40 13.64 -0.98 2.21
N THR A 41 14.01 -0.33 1.11
CA THR A 41 13.49 0.97 0.70
C THR A 41 12.54 0.77 -0.47
N THR A 42 11.47 1.55 -0.54
CA THR A 42 10.63 1.63 -1.74
C THR A 42 10.24 3.08 -2.04
N ALA A 43 10.08 3.40 -3.31
CA ALA A 43 9.63 4.71 -3.79
C ALA A 43 8.38 4.53 -4.64
N LEU A 44 7.28 5.14 -4.22
CA LEU A 44 6.01 5.12 -4.94
C LEU A 44 5.88 6.37 -5.80
N GLU A 45 5.51 6.15 -7.05
CA GLU A 45 5.31 7.19 -8.06
C GLU A 45 3.82 7.48 -8.27
N CYS A 46 3.48 8.75 -8.52
CA CYS A 46 2.10 9.20 -8.70
C CYS A 46 1.57 9.05 -10.14
N GLU A 47 2.47 8.83 -11.12
CA GLU A 47 2.24 8.75 -12.56
C GLU A 47 1.71 10.01 -13.30
N PRO A 48 2.12 10.17 -14.58
CA PRO A 48 3.30 9.53 -15.15
C PRO A 48 4.57 10.22 -14.65
N TYR A 49 4.60 11.54 -14.50
CA TYR A 49 5.73 12.31 -13.95
C TYR A 49 5.18 13.69 -13.58
N THR A 50 5.22 14.09 -12.31
CA THR A 50 4.56 15.32 -11.87
C THR A 50 5.59 16.39 -11.53
N SER A 51 5.73 17.43 -12.35
CA SER A 51 6.36 18.69 -11.91
C SER A 51 5.48 19.48 -10.92
N ALA A 52 4.25 18.99 -10.69
CA ALA A 52 3.28 19.55 -9.77
C ALA A 52 3.29 18.80 -8.45
N ASN A 53 2.85 19.48 -7.39
CA ASN A 53 2.69 18.87 -6.08
C ASN A 53 1.61 17.76 -6.12
N ALA A 54 1.75 16.75 -5.25
CA ALA A 54 0.75 15.71 -5.07
C ALA A 54 0.55 15.39 -3.59
N THR A 55 -0.67 15.00 -3.24
CA THR A 55 -1.03 14.54 -1.89
C THR A 55 -1.10 13.02 -1.91
N TRP A 56 -0.32 12.37 -1.06
CA TRP A 56 -0.33 10.92 -0.88
C TRP A 56 -1.31 10.51 0.21
N TYR A 57 -1.98 9.39 -0.06
CA TYR A 57 -2.94 8.77 0.83
C TYR A 57 -2.55 7.33 1.10
N ARG A 58 -2.78 6.88 2.33
CA ARG A 58 -2.80 5.47 2.73
C ARG A 58 -4.11 5.20 3.42
N ASP A 59 -4.86 4.23 2.92
CA ASP A 59 -6.16 3.83 3.49
C ASP A 59 -7.11 5.01 3.75
N LYS A 60 -7.14 5.97 2.79
CA LYS A 60 -7.93 7.21 2.82
C LYS A 60 -7.41 8.32 3.73
N GLN A 61 -6.35 8.10 4.49
CA GLN A 61 -5.69 9.12 5.30
C GLN A 61 -4.58 9.81 4.51
N VAL A 62 -4.47 11.13 4.61
CA VAL A 62 -3.33 11.88 4.06
C VAL A 62 -2.08 11.53 4.87
N ILE A 63 -1.03 11.10 4.18
CA ILE A 63 0.25 10.70 4.81
C ILE A 63 1.42 11.59 4.44
N ALA A 64 1.38 12.23 3.27
CA ALA A 64 2.46 13.11 2.81
C ALA A 64 1.98 14.05 1.69
N VAL A 65 2.74 15.13 1.51
CA VAL A 65 2.65 15.98 0.33
C VAL A 65 4.04 16.01 -0.31
N VAL A 66 4.09 15.71 -1.61
CA VAL A 66 5.31 15.79 -2.41
C VAL A 66 5.28 17.06 -3.24
N GLU A 67 6.44 17.66 -3.43
CA GLU A 67 6.66 18.71 -4.42
C GLU A 67 7.22 18.08 -5.69
N GLY A 68 6.99 18.67 -6.86
CA GLY A 68 7.37 18.04 -8.13
C GLY A 68 8.87 17.75 -8.32
N HIS A 69 9.72 18.30 -7.46
CA HIS A 69 11.18 18.13 -7.48
C HIS A 69 11.74 17.70 -6.13
N LYS A 70 10.89 17.20 -5.24
CA LYS A 70 11.32 16.80 -3.89
C LYS A 70 10.49 15.64 -3.40
N ASN A 71 11.18 14.56 -3.06
CA ASN A 71 10.55 13.40 -2.48
C ASN A 71 10.07 13.69 -1.05
N ALA A 72 9.00 13.02 -0.64
CA ALA A 72 8.54 13.01 0.75
C ALA A 72 8.96 11.68 1.38
N ILE A 73 9.52 11.76 2.58
CA ILE A 73 9.92 10.57 3.35
C ILE A 73 8.81 10.23 4.33
N LEU A 74 8.26 9.02 4.24
CA LEU A 74 7.23 8.56 5.15
C LEU A 74 7.79 8.48 6.58
N ASN A 75 7.14 9.19 7.51
CA ASN A 75 7.50 9.23 8.93
C ASN A 75 8.97 9.63 9.21
N GLU A 76 9.62 10.39 8.31
CA GLU A 76 10.99 10.88 8.49
C GLU A 76 12.03 9.77 8.80
N ARG A 77 11.76 8.53 8.36
CA ARG A 77 12.65 7.39 8.61
C ARG A 77 13.94 7.49 7.81
N THR A 78 14.98 6.81 8.29
CA THR A 78 16.28 6.69 7.63
C THR A 78 16.49 5.27 7.07
N PRO A 79 17.28 5.08 6.01
CA PRO A 79 17.60 3.75 5.50
C PRO A 79 18.38 2.91 6.52
N ARG A 80 18.14 1.59 6.56
CA ARG A 80 18.90 0.63 7.39
C ARG A 80 20.35 0.40 6.94
N GLY A 81 20.63 0.68 5.67
CA GLY A 81 21.93 0.43 5.02
C GLY A 81 22.42 1.63 4.23
N GLU A 82 23.17 1.37 3.16
CA GLU A 82 23.62 2.43 2.26
C GLU A 82 22.43 3.16 1.64
N GLU A 83 22.59 4.47 1.49
CA GLU A 83 21.58 5.32 0.86
C GLU A 83 21.48 4.98 -0.63
N GLU A 84 20.37 4.36 -1.01
CA GLU A 84 20.03 4.17 -2.41
C GLU A 84 19.81 5.53 -3.07
N ARG A 85 20.42 5.74 -4.26
CA ARG A 85 20.25 6.99 -5.02
C ARG A 85 18.86 7.04 -5.64
N ILE A 86 17.91 7.64 -4.92
CA ILE A 86 16.54 7.87 -5.41
C ILE A 86 16.49 9.25 -6.08
N PRO A 87 15.97 9.37 -7.32
CA PRO A 87 15.84 10.66 -7.98
C PRO A 87 14.79 11.54 -7.28
N ASP A 88 15.07 12.83 -7.13
CA ASP A 88 14.16 13.82 -6.55
C ASP A 88 13.13 14.30 -7.57
N ILE A 89 12.10 13.47 -7.80
CA ILE A 89 11.03 13.74 -8.78
C ILE A 89 9.63 13.64 -8.18
N GLY A 90 9.52 13.76 -6.86
CA GLY A 90 8.22 13.82 -6.16
C GLY A 90 7.68 12.44 -5.76
N PHE A 91 8.55 11.51 -5.40
CA PHE A 91 8.17 10.21 -4.87
C PHE A 91 7.75 10.28 -3.41
N LEU A 92 6.86 9.35 -3.02
CA LEU A 92 6.74 8.94 -1.62
C LEU A 92 7.76 7.84 -1.36
N VAL A 93 8.77 8.15 -0.56
CA VAL A 93 9.83 7.22 -0.18
C VAL A 93 9.52 6.62 1.19
N ILE A 94 9.55 5.29 1.27
CA ILE A 94 9.40 4.54 2.51
C ILE A 94 10.73 3.83 2.76
N TYR A 95 11.50 4.36 3.69
CA TYR A 95 12.69 3.69 4.21
C TYR A 95 12.30 2.71 5.31
N ASP A 96 13.15 1.70 5.48
CA ASP A 96 13.03 0.75 6.58
C ASP A 96 11.60 0.18 6.67
N VAL A 97 11.14 -0.43 5.56
CA VAL A 97 9.77 -0.92 5.44
C VAL A 97 9.44 -1.88 6.58
N GLN A 98 8.33 -1.64 7.27
CA GLN A 98 7.82 -2.45 8.37
C GLN A 98 6.47 -3.07 8.01
N LYS A 99 6.04 -4.09 8.76
CA LYS A 99 4.74 -4.76 8.54
C LYS A 99 3.57 -3.78 8.60
N GLU A 100 3.67 -2.72 9.40
CA GLU A 100 2.64 -1.68 9.58
C GLU A 100 2.56 -0.70 8.40
N ASP A 101 3.46 -0.81 7.42
CA ASP A 101 3.39 -0.05 6.18
C ASP A 101 2.48 -0.68 5.13
N GLU A 102 1.97 -1.89 5.36
CA GLU A 102 0.95 -2.48 4.48
C GLU A 102 -0.30 -1.60 4.37
N GLY A 103 -0.90 -1.56 3.18
CA GLY A 103 -2.12 -0.79 2.95
C GLY A 103 -2.31 -0.37 1.49
N ILE A 104 -3.40 0.35 1.24
CA ILE A 104 -3.73 0.88 -0.08
C ILE A 104 -3.19 2.30 -0.24
N TYR A 105 -2.20 2.47 -1.11
CA TYR A 105 -1.56 3.75 -1.41
C TYR A 105 -2.04 4.33 -2.73
N TYR A 106 -2.25 5.63 -2.75
CA TYR A 106 -2.57 6.38 -3.97
C TYR A 106 -2.30 7.86 -3.76
N CYS A 107 -2.12 8.60 -4.85
CA CYS A 107 -1.90 10.04 -4.81
C CYS A 107 -3.04 10.81 -5.50
N LYS A 108 -3.21 12.08 -5.12
CA LYS A 108 -4.00 13.07 -5.83
C LYS A 108 -3.11 14.22 -6.28
N ARG A 109 -3.07 14.51 -7.58
CA ARG A 109 -2.25 15.58 -8.12
C ARG A 109 -2.91 16.95 -7.88
N ALA A 110 -2.12 17.95 -7.50
CA ALA A 110 -2.65 19.27 -7.15
C ALA A 110 -3.16 20.06 -8.37
N ASN A 111 -2.54 19.89 -9.55
CA ASN A 111 -2.84 20.71 -10.73
C ASN A 111 -4.20 20.42 -11.37
N ASP A 112 -4.58 19.15 -11.50
CA ASP A 112 -5.79 18.71 -12.20
C ASP A 112 -6.63 17.74 -11.39
N SER A 113 -6.31 17.56 -10.10
CA SER A 113 -7.03 16.70 -9.16
C SER A 113 -7.16 15.24 -9.59
N LYS A 114 -6.38 14.78 -10.57
CA LYS A 114 -6.40 13.37 -10.99
C LYS A 114 -5.73 12.49 -9.94
N TRP A 115 -6.29 11.29 -9.81
CA TRP A 115 -5.72 10.23 -9.01
C TRP A 115 -4.64 9.49 -9.79
N GLY A 116 -3.56 9.13 -9.11
CA GLY A 116 -2.50 8.29 -9.66
C GLY A 116 -2.82 6.81 -9.63
N GLU A 117 -1.77 5.99 -9.77
CA GLU A 117 -1.87 4.56 -9.55
C GLU A 117 -2.29 4.24 -8.11
N VAL A 118 -2.98 3.11 -7.96
CA VAL A 118 -3.37 2.54 -6.67
C VAL A 118 -2.49 1.33 -6.43
N PHE A 119 -1.75 1.33 -5.33
CA PHE A 119 -0.91 0.23 -4.92
C PHE A 119 -1.53 -0.48 -3.73
N ASP A 120 -1.64 -1.81 -3.78
CA ASP A 120 -1.82 -2.64 -2.58
C ASP A 120 -0.44 -3.09 -2.11
N LEU A 121 0.12 -2.36 -1.14
CA LEU A 121 1.45 -2.64 -0.63
C LEU A 121 1.37 -3.79 0.38
N LYS A 122 2.07 -4.88 0.09
CA LYS A 122 2.29 -6.03 0.95
C LYS A 122 3.75 -6.13 1.36
N VAL A 123 4.01 -6.59 2.57
CA VAL A 123 5.37 -6.70 3.11
C VAL A 123 5.81 -8.16 3.13
N ALA A 124 6.91 -8.45 2.45
CA ALA A 124 7.54 -9.76 2.50
C ALA A 124 8.45 -9.87 3.74
N TYR A 125 8.25 -10.90 4.55
CA TYR A 125 9.02 -11.13 5.77
C TYR A 125 9.15 -12.61 6.10
N VAL A 126 10.17 -12.93 6.89
CA VAL A 126 10.35 -14.22 7.57
C VAL A 126 10.73 -13.89 9.01
N ASP A 127 9.89 -14.28 9.96
CA ASP A 127 10.19 -14.12 11.37
C ASP A 127 11.26 -15.12 11.81
N GLU A 128 12.01 -14.76 12.85
CA GLU A 128 12.98 -15.68 13.45
C GLU A 128 12.26 -16.89 14.07
N VAL A 129 12.81 -18.07 13.82
CA VAL A 129 12.40 -19.30 14.49
C VAL A 129 13.07 -19.33 15.85
N SER A 130 12.30 -19.55 16.92
CA SER A 130 12.87 -19.66 18.27
C SER A 130 13.89 -20.80 18.34
N ASP A 131 14.98 -20.63 19.11
CA ASP A 131 15.98 -21.69 19.33
C ASP A 131 15.39 -22.97 19.96
N ASP A 132 14.25 -22.83 20.64
CA ASP A 132 13.51 -23.93 21.24
C ASP A 132 12.68 -24.72 20.21
N GLU A 133 12.37 -24.10 19.06
CA GLU A 133 11.63 -24.74 17.97
C GLU A 133 12.57 -25.63 17.15
N LYS A 134 12.67 -26.89 17.56
CA LYS A 134 13.45 -27.93 16.88
C LYS A 134 12.56 -28.81 16.01
N ILE A 135 13.18 -29.52 15.07
CA ILE A 135 12.51 -30.57 14.31
C ILE A 135 11.94 -31.59 15.30
N TYR A 136 10.62 -31.76 15.27
CA TYR A 136 9.94 -32.76 16.08
C TYR A 136 9.93 -34.11 15.36
N VAL A 137 10.21 -35.19 16.10
CA VAL A 137 10.32 -36.55 15.59
C VAL A 137 9.25 -37.42 16.26
N GLU A 138 8.45 -38.12 15.45
CA GLU A 138 7.40 -39.01 15.93
C GLU A 138 7.51 -40.40 15.29
N PRO A 139 7.60 -41.51 16.07
CA PRO A 139 7.66 -41.55 17.53
C PRO A 139 9.02 -41.07 18.09
N VAL A 140 9.03 -40.63 19.34
CA VAL A 140 10.24 -40.14 20.04
C VAL A 140 11.38 -41.17 20.03
N ILE A 141 11.03 -42.46 20.12
CA ILE A 141 11.97 -43.57 20.00
C ILE A 141 11.69 -44.29 18.67
N PRO A 142 12.44 -44.00 17.60
CA PRO A 142 12.25 -44.65 16.31
C PRO A 142 12.69 -46.11 16.38
N ILE A 143 11.94 -46.98 15.70
CA ILE A 143 12.23 -48.41 15.59
C ILE A 143 12.68 -48.70 14.17
N LEU A 144 13.76 -49.47 14.03
CA LEU A 144 14.28 -49.85 12.73
C LEU A 144 13.23 -50.57 11.89
N GLY A 145 13.13 -50.18 10.61
CA GLY A 145 12.13 -50.73 9.69
C GLY A 145 10.70 -50.19 9.90
N ARG A 146 10.47 -49.29 10.87
CA ARG A 146 9.20 -48.58 11.04
C ARG A 146 9.30 -47.14 10.50
N PRO A 147 8.22 -46.59 9.93
CA PRO A 147 8.20 -45.19 9.50
C PRO A 147 8.28 -44.25 10.72
N LEU A 148 8.83 -43.06 10.49
CA LEU A 148 8.78 -41.93 11.41
C LEU A 148 8.31 -40.68 10.67
N ARG A 149 7.78 -39.71 11.40
CA ARG A 149 7.42 -38.38 10.90
C ARG A 149 8.39 -37.35 11.45
N LEU A 150 8.89 -36.50 10.57
CA LEU A 150 9.62 -35.29 10.92
C LEU A 150 8.70 -34.09 10.70
N GLN A 151 8.61 -33.22 11.68
CA GLN A 151 7.86 -31.97 11.60
C GLN A 151 8.83 -30.80 11.75
N CYS A 152 8.89 -29.97 10.72
CA CYS A 152 9.67 -28.73 10.74
C CYS A 152 8.82 -27.63 11.40
N PRO A 153 9.35 -26.88 12.38
CA PRO A 153 8.72 -25.65 12.83
C PRO A 153 8.72 -24.63 11.68
N PHE A 154 7.58 -23.98 11.45
CA PHE A 154 7.44 -22.99 10.40
C PHE A 154 7.45 -21.58 10.99
N PRO A 155 8.38 -20.70 10.58
CA PRO A 155 8.30 -19.30 10.96
C PRO A 155 7.04 -18.68 10.37
N LYS A 156 6.54 -17.65 11.05
CA LYS A 156 5.58 -16.74 10.43
C LYS A 156 6.28 -16.03 9.29
N ALA A 157 5.73 -16.14 8.10
CA ALA A 157 6.33 -15.57 6.91
C ALA A 157 5.26 -15.23 5.88
N TYR A 158 5.56 -14.22 5.07
CA TYR A 158 4.78 -13.87 3.90
C TYR A 158 5.70 -13.50 2.73
N PRO A 159 5.43 -13.97 1.50
CA PRO A 159 4.51 -15.06 1.16
C PRO A 159 4.88 -16.39 1.85
N PRO A 160 4.04 -17.43 1.76
CA PRO A 160 4.37 -18.73 2.32
C PRO A 160 5.75 -19.23 1.86
N PRO A 161 6.64 -19.65 2.78
CA PRO A 161 8.01 -19.99 2.45
C PRO A 161 8.09 -21.34 1.75
N LYS A 162 9.13 -21.52 0.93
CA LYS A 162 9.48 -22.83 0.38
C LYS A 162 10.31 -23.61 1.39
N ILE A 163 9.86 -24.80 1.76
CA ILE A 163 10.51 -25.66 2.75
C ILE A 163 11.31 -26.76 2.05
N THR A 164 12.54 -26.98 2.50
CA THR A 164 13.40 -28.06 2.02
C THR A 164 14.00 -28.84 3.20
N TRP A 165 14.16 -30.15 3.01
CA TRP A 165 14.81 -31.03 3.98
C TRP A 165 16.18 -31.43 3.47
N THR A 166 17.19 -31.35 4.33
CA THR A 166 18.56 -31.79 4.01
C THR A 166 19.06 -32.77 5.07
N VAL A 167 19.76 -33.81 4.62
CA VAL A 167 20.41 -34.78 5.51
C VAL A 167 21.86 -34.36 5.66
N VAL A 168 22.23 -33.88 6.85
CA VAL A 168 23.61 -33.54 7.17
C VAL A 168 24.31 -34.78 7.71
N ARG A 169 25.31 -35.29 6.97
CA ARG A 169 26.21 -36.31 7.51
C ARG A 169 27.25 -35.62 8.38
N ARG A 170 27.33 -36.00 9.66
CA ARG A 170 28.44 -35.64 10.55
C ARG A 170 29.56 -36.65 10.41
#